data_AF-A0A3F3H350-F1
#
_entry.id   AF-A0A3F3H350-F1
#
_cell.length_a   1.000
_cell.length_b   1.000
_cell.length_c   1.000
_cell.angle_alpha   90.00
_cell.angle_beta   90.00
_cell.angle_gamma   90.00
#
_symmetry.space_group_name_H-M   'P 1'
#
loop_
_entity.id
_entity.type
_entity.pdbx_description
1 polymer ?
#
loop_
_entity_poly.entity_id
_entity_poly.type
_entity_poly.pdbx_seq_one_letter_code
_entity_poly.pdbx_strand_id
1 'polypeptide(L)' 'MNNTQTVVFDGFYSPEVAKVEGRQYSPVDYLRNHLIFLKRLISTLEPDTKAFYMVDMQIANLTADIEEVG' A
#
# COMPACT_ATOMS: atom_id res chain seq x y z
N MET A 1 26.33 -1.54 -24.42
CA MET A 1 25.93 -2.96 -24.32
C MET A 1 24.68 -3.01 -23.48
N ASN A 2 23.53 -3.29 -24.08
CA ASN A 2 22.25 -3.30 -23.37
C ASN A 2 22.02 -4.69 -22.78
N ASN A 3 22.00 -4.78 -21.45
CA ASN A 3 21.72 -6.01 -20.73
C ASN A 3 20.24 -6.38 -20.96
N THR A 4 20.00 -7.25 -21.93
CA THR A 4 18.65 -7.73 -22.23
C THR A 4 18.42 -8.95 -21.34
N GLN A 5 17.80 -8.74 -20.19
CA GLN A 5 17.35 -9.87 -19.36
C GLN A 5 16.16 -10.53 -20.06
N THR A 6 16.34 -11.79 -20.47
CA THR A 6 15.29 -12.61 -21.05
C THR A 6 14.33 -13.04 -19.95
N VAL A 7 13.25 -12.27 -19.74
CA VAL A 7 12.16 -12.68 -18.84
C VAL A 7 11.32 -13.71 -19.57
N VAL A 8 11.42 -14.98 -19.17
CA VAL A 8 10.54 -16.04 -19.65
C VAL A 8 9.24 -15.94 -18.87
N PHE A 9 8.16 -15.53 -19.54
CA PHE A 9 6.83 -15.45 -18.95
C PHE A 9 6.11 -16.79 -19.13
N ASP A 10 6.14 -17.65 -18.12
CA ASP A 10 5.34 -18.88 -18.07
C ASP A 10 3.89 -18.58 -17.63
N GLY A 11 3.19 -17.73 -18.40
CA GLY A 11 1.81 -17.32 -18.12
C GLY A 11 1.14 -16.59 -19.29
N PHE A 12 -0.14 -16.20 -19.13
CA PHE A 12 -0.90 -15.44 -20.13
C PHE A 12 -0.26 -14.05 -20.36
N TYR A 13 0.61 -13.95 -21.35
CA TYR A 13 1.07 -12.67 -21.87
C TYR A 13 -0.06 -12.03 -22.69
N SER A 14 -0.77 -11.07 -22.11
CA SER A 14 -1.67 -10.20 -22.85
C SER A 14 -0.96 -8.86 -23.11
N PRO A 15 -0.77 -8.46 -24.38
CA PRO A 15 -0.26 -7.14 -24.72
C PRO A 15 -1.04 -6.01 -24.06
N GLU A 16 -2.33 -6.22 -23.75
CA GLU A 16 -3.16 -5.24 -23.07
C GLU A 16 -2.81 -5.08 -21.58
N VAL A 17 -2.38 -6.16 -20.91
CA VAL A 17 -1.90 -6.09 -19.52
C VAL A 17 -0.52 -5.44 -19.44
N ALA A 18 0.33 -5.69 -20.44
CA ALA A 18 1.65 -5.05 -20.55
C ALA A 18 1.58 -3.53 -20.80
N LYS A 19 0.46 -3.04 -21.37
CA LYS A 19 0.19 -1.61 -21.59
C LYS A 19 -0.38 -0.90 -20.35
N VAL A 20 -0.78 -1.63 -19.32
CA VAL A 20 -1.23 -1.02 -18.06
C VAL A 20 0.00 -0.47 -17.36
N GLU A 21 0.22 0.85 -17.44
CA GLU A 21 1.20 1.52 -16.60
C GLU A 21 0.82 1.28 -15.14
N GLY A 22 1.68 0.56 -14.41
CA GLY A 22 1.52 0.41 -12.97
C GLY A 22 1.46 1.79 -12.35
N ARG A 23 0.39 2.08 -11.58
CA ARG A 23 0.27 3.38 -10.90
C ARG A 23 1.51 3.56 -10.02
N GLN A 24 2.37 4.51 -10.38
CA GLN A 24 3.48 4.90 -9.51
C GLN A 24 2.89 5.72 -8.37
N TYR A 25 2.72 5.06 -7.22
CA TYR A 25 2.41 5.77 -6.00
C TYR A 25 3.71 6.37 -5.46
N SER A 26 3.70 7.67 -5.16
CA SER A 26 4.78 8.22 -4.35
C SER A 26 4.79 7.50 -2.99
N PRO A 27 5.93 7.41 -2.29
CA PRO A 27 5.97 6.84 -0.95
C PRO A 27 4.92 7.47 -0.01
N VAL A 28 4.68 8.78 -0.15
CA VAL A 28 3.67 9.51 0.62
C VAL A 28 2.25 9.04 0.27
N ASP A 29 1.94 8.83 -1.01
CA ASP A 29 0.63 8.33 -1.43
C ASP A 29 0.38 6.89 -0.96
N TYR A 30 1.42 6.08 -0.90
CA TYR A 30 1.34 4.74 -0.31
C TYR A 30 0.97 4.82 1.19
N LEU A 31 1.66 5.67 1.96
CA LEU A 31 1.36 5.86 3.38
C LEU A 31 -0.06 6.40 3.60
N ARG A 32 -0.51 7.37 2.79
CA ARG A 32 -1.89 7.89 2.83
C ARG A 32 -2.93 6.80 2.54
N ASN A 33 -2.70 5.97 1.54
CA ASN A 33 -3.57 4.83 1.24
C ASN A 33 -3.60 3.82 2.38
N HIS A 34 -2.46 3.55 3.00
CA HIS A 34 -2.37 2.68 4.16
C HIS A 34 -3.15 3.24 5.35
N LEU A 35 -3.05 4.54 5.62
CA LEU A 35 -3.83 5.21 6.66
C LEU A 35 -5.34 5.11 6.42
N ILE A 36 -5.79 5.30 5.17
CA ILE A 36 -7.21 5.14 4.80
C ILE A 36 -7.68 3.70 5.09
N PHE A 37 -6.86 2.70 4.76
CA PHE A 37 -7.18 1.32 5.03
C PHE A 37 -7.31 1.06 6.55
N LEU A 38 -6.35 1.49 7.36
CA LEU A 38 -6.38 1.27 8.81
C LEU A 38 -7.59 1.95 9.47
N LYS A 39 -7.94 3.18 9.06
CA LYS A 39 -9.14 3.90 9.54
C LYS A 39 -10.43 3.17 9.20
N ARG A 40 -10.49 2.46 8.06
CA ARG A 40 -11.64 1.60 7.73
C ARG A 40 -11.63 0.32 8.55
N LEU A 41 -10.47 -0.31 8.68
CA LEU A 41 -10.32 -1.54 9.46
C LEU A 41 -10.78 -1.34 10.91
N ILE A 42 -10.31 -0.29 11.59
CA ILE A 42 -10.66 -0.04 13.00
C ILE A 42 -12.17 0.14 13.20
N SER A 43 -12.89 0.74 12.23
CA SER A 43 -14.35 0.88 12.30
C SER A 43 -15.13 -0.44 12.22
N THR A 44 -14.46 -1.53 11.83
CA THR A 44 -15.03 -2.88 11.76
C THR A 44 -14.62 -3.77 12.94
N LEU A 45 -13.67 -3.32 13.76
CA LEU A 45 -13.19 -4.09 14.91
C LEU A 45 -14.07 -3.84 16.13
N GLU A 46 -14.26 -4.88 16.94
CA GLU A 46 -14.87 -4.73 18.26
C GLU A 46 -13.99 -3.82 19.14
N PRO A 47 -14.56 -2.78 19.78
CA PRO A 47 -13.85 -1.91 20.71
C PRO A 47 -13.21 -2.68 21.86
N ASP A 48 -12.16 -2.10 22.45
CA ASP A 48 -11.45 -2.63 23.62
C ASP A 48 -10.82 -4.02 23.46
N THR A 49 -10.69 -4.49 22.21
CA THR A 49 -9.91 -5.68 21.88
C THR A 49 -8.44 -5.34 21.65
N LYS A 50 -7.55 -6.32 21.84
CA LYS A 50 -6.13 -6.18 21.50
C LYS A 50 -5.93 -5.73 20.04
N ALA A 51 -6.72 -6.27 19.12
CA ALA A 51 -6.65 -5.91 17.71
C ALA A 51 -7.03 -4.44 17.48
N PHE A 52 -8.08 -3.95 18.13
CA PHE A 52 -8.49 -2.55 18.08
C PHE A 52 -7.34 -1.63 18.51
N TYR A 53 -6.75 -1.86 19.68
CA TYR A 53 -5.65 -1.02 20.18
C TYR A 53 -4.39 -1.08 19.32
N MET A 54 -4.08 -2.24 18.74
CA MET A 54 -2.94 -2.36 17.82
C MET A 54 -3.15 -1.53 16.55
N VAL A 55 -4.35 -1.56 15.96
CA VAL A 55 -4.67 -0.75 14.78
C VAL A 55 -4.73 0.74 15.13
N ASP A 56 -5.29 1.09 16.29
CA ASP A 56 -5.36 2.48 16.77
C ASP A 56 -3.96 3.10 16.92
N MET A 57 -3.04 2.36 17.56
CA MET A 57 -1.64 2.80 17.69
C MET A 57 -0.94 2.94 16.33
N GLN A 58 -1.21 2.04 15.38
CA GLN A 58 -0.66 2.15 14.03
C GLN A 58 -1.20 3.38 13.28
N ILE A 59 -2.48 3.71 13.45
CA ILE A 59 -3.07 4.93 12.88
C ILE A 59 -2.37 6.17 13.42
N ALA A 60 -2.14 6.24 14.74
CA ALA A 60 -1.47 7.38 15.37
C ALA A 60 -0.04 7.55 14.83
N ASN A 61 0.76 6.48 14.83
CA ASN A 61 2.14 6.52 14.34
C ASN A 61 2.21 6.94 12.86
N LEU A 62 1.40 6.31 12.02
CA LEU A 62 1.42 6.58 10.58
C LEU A 62 0.92 8.00 10.25
N THR A 63 0.02 8.55 11.06
CA THR A 63 -0.43 9.94 10.89
C THR A 63 0.73 10.91 11.15
N ALA A 64 1.49 10.70 12.23
CA ALA A 64 2.67 11.50 12.55
C ALA A 64 3.76 11.38 11.46
N ASP A 65 4.05 10.16 10.98
CA ASP A 65 5.04 9.94 9.92
C ASP A 65 4.68 10.67 8.61
N ILE A 66 3.39 10.72 8.26
CA ILE A 66 2.91 11.44 7.07
C ILE A 66 3.04 12.95 7.25
N GLU A 67 2.78 13.48 8.45
CA GLU A 67 2.93 14.91 8.77
C GLU A 67 4.40 15.36 8.78
N GLU A 68 5.33 14.48 9.16
CA GLU A 68 6.77 14.79 9.14
C GLU A 68 7.36 14.83 7.72
N VAL A 69 6.82 14.03 6.80
CA VAL A 69 7.31 13.90 5.42
C VAL A 69 6.58 14.83 4.43
N GLY A 70 5.37 15.28 4.76
CA GLY A 70 4.50 16.10 3.91
C GLY A 70 4.70 17.60 4.07
#